data_AF-A0A2E7HFC5-F1
#
_entry.id   AF-A0A2E7HFC5-F1
#
_cell.length_a   1.000
_cell.length_b   1.000
_cell.length_c   1.000
_cell.angle_alpha   90.00
_cell.angle_beta   90.00
_cell.angle_gamma   90.00
#
_symmetry.space_group_name_H-M   'P 1'
#
loop_
_entity.id
_entity.type
_entity.pdbx_description
1 polymer ?
#
loop_
_entity_poly.entity_id
_entity_poly.type
_entity_poly.pdbx_seq_one_letter_code
_entity_poly.pdbx_strand_id
1 'polypeptide(L)'
;MLCPQSHGRSPEAESWPTGVDETGKPLACDSLECLCEPPRNRSVIVSIALGTAALSDDCGVADLLISLVSIRRECPAPQGLIDRFDLWRFGTHAIRFDNGSARIETVQQQRGERPWSSAPDQE
;
A
#
# COMPACT_ATOMS: atom_id res chain seq x y z
N MET A 1 -34.01 -5.11 32.66
CA MET A 1 -33.20 -6.01 31.81
C MET A 1 -32.00 -5.20 31.35
N LEU A 2 -30.87 -5.33 32.05
CA LEU A 2 -29.67 -4.52 31.88
C LEU A 2 -28.68 -5.29 31.00
N CYS A 3 -28.14 -4.65 29.96
CA CYS A 3 -26.98 -5.17 29.25
C CYS A 3 -25.77 -5.19 30.21
N PRO A 4 -25.11 -6.33 30.39
CA PRO A 4 -23.86 -6.37 31.15
C PRO A 4 -22.78 -5.63 30.36
N GLN A 5 -22.24 -4.56 30.93
CA GLN A 5 -21.08 -3.86 30.39
C GLN A 5 -19.82 -4.65 30.72
N SER A 6 -19.48 -5.64 29.89
CA SER A 6 -18.10 -6.11 29.83
C SER A 6 -17.27 -5.02 29.17
N HIS A 7 -16.63 -4.16 29.97
CA HIS A 7 -15.52 -3.35 29.50
C HIS A 7 -14.37 -4.31 29.19
N GLY A 8 -14.36 -4.87 27.98
CA GLY A 8 -13.22 -5.56 27.44
C GLY A 8 -12.05 -4.59 27.52
N ARG A 9 -11.04 -4.93 28.33
CA ARG A 9 -9.76 -4.25 28.36
C ARG A 9 -9.24 -4.25 26.93
N SER A 10 -9.26 -3.10 26.27
CA SER A 10 -8.49 -2.92 25.03
C SER A 10 -7.08 -3.36 25.38
N PRO A 11 -6.45 -4.31 24.67
CA PRO A 11 -5.01 -4.40 24.76
C PRO A 11 -4.50 -2.98 24.53
N GLU A 12 -3.60 -2.51 25.39
CA GLU A 12 -2.85 -1.29 25.15
C GLU A 12 -2.50 -1.29 23.68
N ALA A 13 -2.96 -0.27 22.94
CA ALA A 13 -2.79 -0.21 21.50
C ALA A 13 -1.32 -0.48 21.21
N GLU A 14 -1.05 -1.71 20.75
CA GLU A 14 0.30 -2.21 20.62
C GLU A 14 1.02 -1.20 19.75
N SER A 15 2.12 -0.66 20.26
CA SER A 15 2.82 0.44 19.59
C SER A 15 3.04 0.02 18.15
N TRP A 16 2.57 0.84 17.20
CA TRP A 16 2.70 0.55 15.78
C TRP A 16 4.12 0.04 15.51
N PRO A 17 4.27 -1.17 14.95
CA PRO A 17 5.58 -1.76 14.76
C PRO A 17 6.42 -0.79 13.94
N THR A 18 7.63 -0.51 14.42
CA THR A 18 8.54 0.46 13.80
C THR A 18 9.02 -0.10 12.46
N GLY A 19 8.26 0.13 11.38
CA GLY A 19 8.65 -0.10 9.99
C GLY A 19 9.29 -1.45 9.66
N VAL A 20 8.99 -2.53 10.38
CA VAL A 20 9.55 -3.87 10.17
C VAL A 20 8.47 -4.87 9.75
N ASP A 21 8.86 -5.82 8.90
CA ASP A 21 8.02 -6.94 8.48
C ASP A 21 7.87 -8.00 9.59
N GLU A 22 7.08 -9.06 9.33
CA GLU A 22 6.82 -10.12 10.32
C GLU A 22 8.05 -10.97 10.69
N THR A 23 9.18 -10.79 9.99
CA THR A 23 10.49 -11.38 10.29
C THR A 23 11.46 -10.39 10.94
N GLY A 24 11.04 -9.14 11.17
CA GLY A 24 11.87 -8.08 11.72
C GLY A 24 12.73 -7.34 10.68
N LYS A 25 12.54 -7.59 9.38
CA LYS A 25 13.28 -6.89 8.33
C LYS A 25 12.64 -5.50 8.12
N PRO A 26 13.39 -4.40 8.30
CA PRO A 26 12.85 -3.08 8.10
C PRO A 26 12.54 -2.82 6.62
N LEU A 27 11.51 -2.01 6.37
CA LEU A 27 11.45 -1.16 5.17
C LEU A 27 12.80 -0.46 5.06
N ALA A 28 13.56 -0.77 4.01
CA ALA A 28 14.85 -0.16 3.78
C ALA A 28 14.61 1.18 3.07
N CYS A 29 14.57 2.25 3.85
CA CYS A 29 14.35 3.59 3.34
C CYS A 29 15.64 4.40 3.28
N ASP A 30 15.77 5.18 2.22
CA ASP A 30 16.71 6.30 2.15
C ASP A 30 15.95 7.62 1.91
N SER A 31 16.64 8.66 1.43
CA SER A 31 16.03 9.97 1.16
C SER A 31 15.13 10.01 -0.08
N LEU A 32 15.21 9.01 -0.96
CA LEU A 32 14.56 8.97 -2.26
C LEU A 32 13.46 7.90 -2.32
N GLU A 33 13.67 6.76 -1.68
CA GLU A 33 12.80 5.59 -1.78
C GLU A 33 12.74 4.76 -0.50
N CYS A 34 11.74 3.88 -0.42
CA CYS A 34 11.70 2.78 0.52
C CYS A 34 11.48 1.47 -0.24
N LEU A 35 12.32 0.48 0.02
CA LEU A 35 12.18 -0.87 -0.53
C LEU A 35 11.70 -1.85 0.54
N CYS A 36 10.80 -2.75 0.16
CA CYS A 36 10.47 -3.92 0.97
C CYS A 36 10.26 -5.19 0.14
N GLU A 37 10.62 -6.30 0.76
CA GLU A 37 10.32 -7.66 0.30
C GLU A 37 9.29 -8.24 1.28
N PRO A 38 8.06 -8.53 0.84
CA PRO A 38 7.04 -9.10 1.71
C PRO A 38 7.51 -10.45 2.28
N PRO A 39 7.35 -10.69 3.60
CA PRO A 39 7.94 -11.85 4.26
C PRO A 39 7.39 -13.21 3.79
N ARG A 40 6.10 -13.29 3.42
CA ARG A 40 5.49 -14.49 2.81
C ARG A 40 5.69 -14.60 1.29
N ASN A 41 6.35 -13.62 0.69
CA ASN A 41 6.52 -13.53 -0.74
C ASN A 41 7.82 -12.78 -1.11
N ARG A 42 8.96 -13.41 -0.78
CA ARG A 42 10.31 -12.83 -0.96
C ARG A 42 10.70 -12.57 -2.42
N SER A 43 9.90 -13.04 -3.38
CA SER A 43 10.14 -12.84 -4.80
C SER A 43 9.49 -11.58 -5.35
N VAL A 44 8.77 -10.80 -4.52
CA VAL A 44 8.15 -9.54 -4.91
C VAL A 44 8.93 -8.39 -4.29
N ILE A 45 9.41 -7.49 -5.13
CA ILE A 45 10.03 -6.23 -4.71
C ILE A 45 8.97 -5.14 -4.76
N VAL A 46 8.72 -4.52 -3.61
CA VAL A 46 7.84 -3.35 -3.51
C VAL A 46 8.73 -2.13 -3.30
N SER A 47 8.53 -1.10 -4.12
CA SER A 47 9.20 0.19 -3.94
C SER A 47 8.19 1.30 -3.66
N ILE A 48 8.58 2.23 -2.80
CA ILE A 48 7.87 3.47 -2.50
C ILE A 48 8.75 4.65 -2.94
N ALA A 49 8.49 5.17 -4.14
CA ALA A 49 9.18 6.33 -4.69
C ALA A 49 8.67 7.63 -4.05
N LEU A 50 9.54 8.33 -3.32
CA LEU A 50 9.19 9.59 -2.64
C LEU A 50 9.33 10.80 -3.57
N GLY A 51 10.11 10.68 -4.65
CA GLY A 51 10.39 11.76 -5.61
C GLY A 51 10.66 11.25 -7.01
N THR A 52 10.74 12.18 -7.98
CA THR A 52 10.94 11.83 -9.40
C THR A 52 12.29 11.21 -9.69
N ALA A 53 13.29 11.41 -8.82
CA ALA A 53 14.63 10.86 -8.97
C ALA A 53 14.66 9.33 -8.80
N ALA A 54 13.86 8.77 -7.88
CA ALA A 54 13.79 7.33 -7.61
C ALA A 54 13.16 6.54 -8.76
N LEU A 55 12.22 7.18 -9.49
CA LEU A 55 11.41 6.49 -10.50
C LEU A 55 12.24 5.73 -11.53
N SER A 56 13.35 6.31 -12.03
CA SER A 56 14.16 5.72 -13.11
C SER A 56 14.55 4.29 -12.82
N ASP A 57 15.09 4.09 -11.62
CA ASP A 57 15.64 2.82 -11.14
C ASP A 57 14.51 1.91 -10.65
N ASP A 58 13.56 2.47 -9.90
CA ASP A 58 12.40 1.77 -9.36
C ASP A 58 11.54 1.09 -10.42
N CYS A 59 11.21 1.78 -11.52
CA CYS A 59 10.35 1.20 -12.56
C CYS A 59 10.96 -0.02 -13.24
N GLY A 60 12.28 -0.18 -13.21
CA GLY A 60 12.97 -1.33 -13.80
C GLY A 60 13.07 -2.53 -12.86
N VAL A 61 12.92 -2.31 -11.56
CA VAL A 61 13.24 -3.31 -10.53
C VAL A 61 12.02 -3.72 -9.71
N ALA A 62 11.10 -2.79 -9.46
CA ALA A 62 9.94 -3.04 -8.62
C ALA A 62 8.90 -3.91 -9.35
N ASP A 63 8.43 -4.95 -8.67
CA ASP A 63 7.26 -5.70 -9.08
C ASP A 63 5.98 -4.89 -8.80
N LEU A 64 5.94 -4.17 -7.68
CA LEU A 64 4.87 -3.24 -7.29
C LEU A 64 5.48 -1.89 -6.93
N LEU A 65 5.09 -0.83 -7.64
CA LEU A 65 5.59 0.51 -7.38
C LEU A 65 4.48 1.41 -6.82
N ILE A 66 4.77 2.03 -5.68
CA ILE A 66 3.95 3.08 -5.08
C ILE A 66 4.71 4.40 -5.24
N SER A 67 4.12 5.41 -5.86
CA SER A 67 4.79 6.70 -6.07
C SER A 67 4.00 7.87 -5.48
N LEU A 68 4.70 8.70 -4.70
CA LEU A 68 4.15 9.94 -4.16
C LEU A 68 4.19 11.10 -5.18
N VAL A 69 4.81 10.87 -6.34
CA VAL A 69 4.83 11.76 -7.49
C VAL A 69 4.05 11.14 -8.66
N SER A 70 3.68 11.96 -9.65
CA SER A 70 2.99 11.45 -10.84
C SER A 70 3.96 10.68 -11.73
N ILE A 71 3.55 9.51 -12.20
CA ILE A 71 4.32 8.74 -13.18
C ILE A 71 3.82 9.13 -14.58
N ARG A 72 4.71 9.67 -15.41
CA ARG A 72 4.36 10.20 -16.75
C ARG A 72 5.02 9.42 -17.90
N ARG A 73 5.43 8.19 -17.62
CA ARG A 73 6.12 7.30 -18.55
C ARG A 73 5.68 5.86 -18.30
N GLU A 74 6.02 4.98 -19.22
CA GLU A 74 5.80 3.54 -19.04
C GLU A 74 6.64 3.02 -17.87
N CYS A 75 6.00 2.26 -17.00
CA CYS A 75 6.57 1.68 -15.79
C CYS A 75 5.98 0.27 -15.65
N PRO A 76 6.74 -0.79 -15.97
CA PRO A 76 6.20 -2.14 -16.11
C PRO A 76 5.50 -2.68 -14.86
N ALA A 77 6.10 -2.50 -13.68
CA ALA A 77 5.58 -2.86 -12.35
C ALA A 77 4.46 -3.94 -12.39
N PRO A 78 4.81 -5.21 -12.73
CA PRO A 78 3.86 -6.23 -13.18
C PRO A 78 2.78 -6.62 -12.14
N GLN A 79 2.99 -6.32 -10.86
CA GLN A 79 2.05 -6.57 -9.77
C GLN A 79 1.17 -5.35 -9.47
N GLY A 80 1.48 -4.18 -10.04
CA GLY A 80 0.69 -2.97 -9.94
C GLY A 80 1.53 -1.70 -9.91
N LEU A 81 0.88 -0.61 -10.31
CA LEU A 81 1.40 0.75 -10.22
C LEU A 81 0.37 1.59 -9.47
N ILE A 82 0.79 2.23 -8.37
CA ILE A 82 -0.05 3.15 -7.59
C ILE A 82 0.68 4.48 -7.52
N ASP A 83 0.26 5.46 -8.31
CA ASP A 83 0.88 6.78 -8.33
C ASP A 83 0.10 7.82 -7.51
N ARG A 84 0.59 9.05 -7.49
CA ARG A 84 -0.03 10.16 -6.76
C ARG A 84 -1.51 10.37 -7.11
N PHE A 85 -1.91 10.18 -8.38
CA PHE A 85 -3.29 10.33 -8.81
C PHE A 85 -4.14 9.17 -8.33
N ASP A 86 -3.62 7.94 -8.31
CA ASP A 86 -4.30 6.77 -7.75
C ASP A 86 -4.58 6.97 -6.26
N LEU A 87 -3.58 7.41 -5.49
CA LEU A 87 -3.74 7.73 -4.07
C LEU A 87 -4.84 8.77 -3.83
N TRP A 88 -4.92 9.80 -4.68
CA TRP A 88 -5.96 10.83 -4.60
C TRP A 88 -7.35 10.31 -5.00
N ARG A 89 -7.45 9.50 -6.06
CA ARG A 89 -8.70 9.03 -6.65
C ARG A 89 -9.35 7.88 -5.89
N PHE A 90 -8.52 6.96 -5.40
CA PHE A 90 -8.97 5.70 -4.82
C PHE A 90 -8.93 5.69 -3.27
N GLY A 91 -8.24 6.65 -2.66
CA GLY A 91 -8.10 6.77 -1.21
C GLY A 91 -7.09 5.77 -0.66
N THR A 92 -7.32 5.28 0.57
CA THR A 92 -6.41 4.29 1.18
C THR A 92 -6.40 2.99 0.39
N HIS A 93 -5.22 2.43 0.18
CA HIS A 93 -4.99 1.14 -0.45
C HIS A 93 -4.58 0.11 0.60
N ALA A 94 -5.15 -1.08 0.53
CA ALA A 94 -4.67 -2.26 1.24
C ALA A 94 -4.06 -3.21 0.21
N ILE A 95 -2.80 -3.58 0.44
CA ILE A 95 -2.05 -4.46 -0.46
C ILE A 95 -1.85 -5.77 0.30
N ARG A 96 -2.42 -6.85 -0.24
CA ARG A 96 -2.29 -8.20 0.31
C ARG A 96 -1.44 -9.03 -0.63
N PHE A 97 -0.43 -9.70 -0.10
CA PHE A 97 0.40 -10.60 -0.88
C PHE A 97 -0.03 -12.05 -0.63
N ASP A 98 -0.36 -12.77 -1.71
CA ASP A 98 -0.68 -14.20 -1.66
C ASP A 98 -0.10 -14.91 -2.88
N ASN A 99 0.56 -16.06 -2.66
CA ASN A 99 1.08 -16.95 -3.70
C ASN A 99 1.84 -16.26 -4.86
N GLY A 100 2.72 -15.29 -4.56
CA GLY A 100 3.48 -14.61 -5.62
C GLY A 100 2.77 -13.40 -6.25
N SER A 101 1.53 -13.12 -5.86
CA SER A 101 0.71 -12.04 -6.43
C SER A 101 0.35 -10.97 -5.41
N ALA A 102 0.22 -9.72 -5.88
CA ALA A 102 -0.34 -8.63 -5.09
C ALA A 102 -1.83 -8.44 -5.42
N ARG A 103 -2.67 -8.43 -4.37
CA ARG A 103 -4.07 -8.01 -4.47
C ARG A 103 -4.21 -6.63 -3.83
N ILE A 104 -4.65 -5.66 -4.64
CA ILE A 104 -4.84 -4.28 -4.22
C ILE A 104 -6.33 -4.05 -4.02
N GLU A 105 -6.70 -3.55 -2.84
CA GLU A 105 -8.06 -3.16 -2.52
C GLU A 105 -8.08 -1.69 -2.10
N THR A 106 -9.06 -0.92 -2.54
CA THR A 106 -9.14 0.51 -2.27
C THR A 106 -10.39 0.87 -1.49
N VAL A 107 -10.34 1.98 -0.75
CA VAL A 107 -11.52 2.53 -0.08
C VAL A 107 -12.62 2.87 -1.10
N GLN A 108 -12.25 3.32 -2.30
CA GLN A 108 -13.21 3.58 -3.37
C GLN A 108 -14.05 2.35 -3.71
N GLN A 109 -13.43 1.17 -3.85
CA GLN A 109 -14.14 -0.07 -4.16
C GLN A 109 -15.10 -0.51 -3.04
N GLN A 110 -14.80 -0.18 -1.78
CA GLN A 110 -15.54 -0.70 -0.62
C GLN A 110 -16.60 0.26 -0.06
N ARG A 111 -16.47 1.57 -0.30
CA ARG A 111 -17.33 2.59 0.34
C ARG A 111 -18.78 2.64 -0.20
N GLY A 112 -19.02 2.02 -1.36
CA GLY A 112 -20.27 2.10 -2.12
C GLY A 112 -20.52 3.46 -2.79
N GLU A 113 -21.66 3.62 -3.43
CA GLU A 113 -22.05 4.89 -4.06
C GLU A 113 -22.54 5.89 -3.01
N ARG A 114 -21.80 6.97 -2.81
CA ARG A 114 -22.15 8.07 -1.90
C ARG A 114 -22.35 9.35 -2.69
N PRO A 115 -23.48 10.10 -2.52
CA PRO A 115 -23.76 11.31 -3.28
C PRO A 115 -22.73 12.44 -3.14
N TRP A 116 -21.93 12.42 -2.07
CA TRP A 116 -20.89 13.41 -1.78
C TRP A 116 -19.47 12.95 -2.20
N SER A 117 -19.34 11.80 -2.87
CA SER A 117 -18.08 11.30 -3.40
C SER A 117 -18.19 11.05 -4.89
N SER A 118 -17.07 11.08 -5.61
CA SER A 118 -17.04 10.61 -7.00
C SER A 118 -17.58 9.19 -7.11
N ALA A 119 -18.29 8.89 -8.20
CA ALA A 119 -18.72 7.53 -8.51
C ALA A 119 -17.49 6.60 -8.55
N PRO A 120 -17.61 5.33 -8.11
CA PRO A 120 -16.55 4.36 -8.26
C PRO A 120 -16.26 4.15 -9.75
N ASP A 121 -15.00 3.96 -10.09
CA ASP A 121 -14.63 3.56 -11.44
C ASP A 121 -15.28 2.21 -11.74
N GLN A 122 -15.90 2.10 -12.91
CA GLN A 122 -16.48 0.86 -13.38
C GLN A 122 -15.35 0.08 -14.05
N GLU A 123 -15.01 -1.07 -13.48
CA GLU A 123 -14.04 -2.01 -14.05
C GLU A 123 -14.61 -2.72 -15.30
#